data_AF-A0A729L4F4-F1
#
_entry.id   AF-A0A729L4F4-F1
#
_cell.length_a   1.000
_cell.length_b   1.000
_cell.length_c   1.000
_cell.angle_alpha   90.00
_cell.angle_beta   90.00
_cell.angle_gamma   90.00
#
_symmetry.space_group_name_H-M   'P 1'
#
loop_
_entity.id
_entity.type
_entity.pdbx_description
1 polymer ?
#
loop_
_entity_poly.entity_id
_entity_poly.type
_entity_poly.pdbx_seq_one_letter_code
_entity_poly.pdbx_strand_id
1 'polypeptide(L)' 'AQKSVSVPIFGSGITRIKEHKNISDEDLLKIMLWTFRISEMRFKFPAKLTIVIHKDKIDKINLLDIKSARNGL' A
#
# COMPACT_ATOMS: atom_id res chain seq x y z
N ALA A 1 0.26 -17.05 17.74
CA ALA A 1 -0.50 -16.84 16.49
C ALA A 1 -0.17 -15.45 15.92
N GLN A 2 0.00 -15.33 14.60
CA GLN A 2 0.21 -14.02 13.96
C GLN A 2 -1.09 -13.21 14.06
N LYS A 3 -1.00 -11.91 14.39
CA LYS A 3 -2.17 -11.02 14.50
C LYS A 3 -2.45 -10.36 13.16
N SER A 4 -3.72 -10.10 12.87
CA SER A 4 -4.09 -9.24 11.74
C SER A 4 -3.64 -7.81 12.02
N VAL A 5 -3.17 -7.14 10.98
CA VAL A 5 -2.65 -5.78 11.05
C VAL A 5 -3.39 -4.91 10.05
N SER A 6 -3.80 -3.72 10.48
CA SER A 6 -4.37 -2.70 9.60
C SER A 6 -3.45 -1.51 9.56
N VAL A 7 -3.08 -1.05 8.36
CA VAL A 7 -2.17 0.08 8.14
C VAL A 7 -2.77 1.06 7.14
N PRO A 8 -2.59 2.38 7.30
CA PRO A 8 -2.91 3.33 6.24
C PRO A 8 -1.85 3.30 5.13
N ILE A 9 -2.08 4.02 4.03
CA ILE A 9 -1.00 4.32 3.07
C ILE A 9 0.04 5.21 3.76
N PHE A 10 1.23 4.67 4.02
CA PHE A 10 2.33 5.41 4.66
C PHE A 10 2.91 6.46 3.72
N GLY A 11 3.44 7.55 4.30
CA GLY A 11 4.07 8.62 3.53
C GLY A 11 3.08 9.56 2.82
N SER A 12 1.80 9.19 2.76
CA SER A 12 0.76 9.94 2.06
C SER A 12 0.24 11.09 2.95
N GLY A 13 0.72 12.31 2.70
CA GLY A 13 0.31 13.53 3.40
C GLY A 13 1.49 14.34 3.93
N ILE A 14 1.56 14.51 5.26
CA ILE A 14 2.54 15.40 5.92
C ILE A 14 3.98 14.88 5.93
N THR A 15 4.21 13.62 5.54
CA THR A 15 5.54 13.02 5.57
C THR A 15 6.42 13.68 4.51
N ARG A 16 7.45 14.39 4.98
CA ARG A 16 8.37 15.12 4.10
C ARG A 16 9.45 14.19 3.56
N ILE A 17 9.29 13.71 2.32
CA ILE A 17 10.31 12.94 1.61
C ILE A 17 11.23 13.93 0.88
N LYS A 18 12.44 14.13 1.41
CA LYS A 18 13.35 15.23 1.00
C LYS A 18 13.74 15.19 -0.49
N GLU A 19 13.98 13.99 -1.04
CA GLU A 19 14.46 13.81 -2.41
C GLU A 19 13.35 13.45 -3.41
N HIS A 20 12.17 13.04 -2.93
CA HIS A 20 11.05 12.62 -3.77
C HIS A 20 9.77 13.34 -3.32
N LYS A 21 9.74 14.65 -3.54
CA LYS A 21 8.66 15.55 -3.07
C LYS A 21 7.28 15.25 -3.68
N ASN A 22 7.23 14.53 -4.80
CA ASN A 22 6.01 14.34 -5.60
C ASN A 22 5.61 12.87 -5.79
N ILE A 23 5.93 11.98 -4.85
CA ILE A 23 5.39 10.61 -4.92
C ILE A 23 3.88 10.67 -4.73
N SER A 24 3.12 10.11 -5.67
CA SER A 24 1.67 10.10 -5.61
C SER A 24 1.16 9.09 -4.58
N ASP A 25 -0.10 9.26 -4.13
CA ASP A 25 -0.76 8.29 -3.25
C ASP A 25 -0.84 6.89 -3.88
N GLU A 26 -0.96 6.84 -5.21
CA GLU A 26 -0.95 5.60 -5.99
C GLU A 26 0.43 4.94 -5.99
N ASP A 27 1.51 5.71 -6.20
CA ASP A 27 2.88 5.18 -6.19
C ASP A 27 3.26 4.68 -4.79
N LEU A 28 2.87 5.39 -3.73
CA LEU A 28 3.05 4.92 -2.35
C LEU A 28 2.36 3.59 -2.11
N LEU A 29 1.13 3.43 -2.60
CA LEU A 29 0.41 2.17 -2.48
C LEU A 29 1.09 1.05 -3.28
N LYS A 30 1.56 1.32 -4.51
CA LYS A 30 2.34 0.36 -5.31
C LYS A 30 3.62 -0.06 -4.58
N ILE A 31 4.37 0.89 -4.01
CA ILE A 31 5.57 0.60 -3.22
C ILE A 31 5.23 -0.30 -2.03
N MET A 32 4.18 0.01 -1.26
CA MET A 32 3.78 -0.83 -0.12
C MET A 32 3.45 -2.25 -0.56
N LEU A 33 2.64 -2.41 -1.61
CA LEU A 33 2.27 -3.73 -2.15
C LEU A 33 3.51 -4.50 -2.61
N TRP A 34 4.43 -3.83 -3.31
CA TRP A 34 5.70 -4.39 -3.76
C TRP A 34 6.57 -4.84 -2.58
N THR A 35 6.74 -3.99 -1.56
CA THR A 35 7.50 -4.30 -0.35
C THR A 35 6.95 -5.54 0.32
N PHE A 36 5.64 -5.62 0.57
CA PHE A 36 5.03 -6.81 1.18
C PHE A 36 5.15 -8.05 0.31
N ARG A 37 5.12 -7.89 -1.02
CA ARG A 37 5.27 -9.01 -1.97
C ARG A 37 6.67 -9.61 -1.96
N ILE A 38 7.71 -8.78 -1.88
CA ILE A 38 9.10 -9.25 -1.84
C ILE A 38 9.52 -9.65 -0.42
N SER A 39 8.96 -9.00 0.61
CA SER A 39 9.32 -9.29 1.99
C SER A 39 9.09 -10.76 2.34
N GLU A 40 9.98 -11.34 3.13
CA GLU A 40 9.80 -12.68 3.70
C GLU A 40 8.63 -12.76 4.69
N MET A 41 8.11 -11.60 5.14
CA MET A 41 6.98 -11.49 6.05
C MET A 41 5.66 -11.83 5.35
N ARG A 42 5.28 -13.12 5.40
CA ARG A 42 3.99 -13.58 4.88
C ARG A 42 2.94 -13.60 5.98
N PHE A 43 1.81 -12.94 5.74
CA PHE A 43 0.62 -13.08 6.58
C PHE A 43 -0.08 -14.39 6.24
N LYS A 44 0.02 -15.39 7.13
CA LYS A 44 -0.63 -16.69 6.93
C LYS A 44 -2.01 -16.69 7.57
N PHE A 45 -2.97 -17.35 6.92
CA PHE A 45 -4.31 -17.52 7.47
C PHE A 45 -4.26 -18.07 8.91
N PRO A 46 -5.02 -17.52 9.87
CA PRO A 46 -6.08 -16.52 9.70
C PRO A 46 -5.63 -15.05 9.71
N ALA A 47 -4.34 -14.77 9.87
CA ALA A 47 -3.82 -13.41 9.92
C ALA A 47 -3.93 -12.71 8.56
N LYS A 48 -4.35 -11.45 8.57
CA LYS A 48 -4.52 -10.63 7.38
C LYS A 48 -3.81 -9.29 7.52
N LEU A 49 -3.18 -8.84 6.44
CA LEU A 49 -2.77 -7.45 6.28
C LEU A 49 -3.91 -6.71 5.57
N THR A 50 -4.36 -5.61 6.16
CA THR A 50 -5.36 -4.71 5.57
C THR A 50 -4.74 -3.34 5.36
N ILE A 51 -4.63 -2.90 4.11
CA ILE A 51 -4.23 -1.53 3.80
C ILE A 51 -5.50 -0.69 3.70
N VAL A 52 -5.62 0.32 4.55
CA VAL A 52 -6.79 1.20 4.66
C VAL A 52 -6.54 2.47 3.86
N ILE A 53 -7.43 2.75 2.90
CA ILE A 53 -7.39 3.97 2.09
C ILE A 53 -8.47 4.91 2.63
N HIS A 54 -8.06 6.10 3.06
CA HIS A 54 -9.01 7.13 3.50
C HIS A 54 -9.85 7.61 2.32
N LYS A 55 -11.14 7.88 2.54
CA LYS A 55 -12.09 8.25 1.48
C LYS A 55 -11.60 9.42 0.61
N ASP A 56 -10.95 10.42 1.19
CA ASP A 56 -10.47 11.62 0.47
C ASP A 56 -9.29 11.34 -0.49
N LYS A 57 -8.75 10.11 -0.46
CA LYS A 57 -7.66 9.65 -1.32
C LYS A 57 -8.13 8.65 -2.37
N ILE A 58 -9.42 8.25 -2.34
CA ILE A 58 -9.94 7.22 -3.24
C ILE A 58 -9.85 7.67 -4.70
N ASP A 59 -10.11 8.94 -4.97
CA ASP A 59 -10.09 9.52 -6.31
C ASP A 59 -8.67 9.73 -6.86
N LYS A 60 -7.65 9.57 -6.01
CA LYS A 60 -6.23 9.72 -6.38
C LYS A 60 -5.57 8.40 -6.77
N ILE A 61 -6.31 7.29 -6.70
CA ILE A 61 -5.77 5.94 -6.83
C ILE A 61 -6.67 5.14 -7.77
N ASN A 62 -6.12 4.62 -8.86
CA ASN A 62 -6.86 3.69 -9.71
C ASN A 62 -6.83 2.27 -9.14
N LEU A 63 -7.86 1.91 -8.38
CA LEU A 63 -7.99 0.57 -7.78
C LEU A 63 -8.16 -0.55 -8.82
N LEU A 64 -8.72 -0.25 -10.00
CA LEU A 64 -8.88 -1.23 -11.06
C LEU A 64 -7.51 -1.62 -11.64
N ASP A 65 -6.65 -0.63 -11.87
CA ASP A 65 -5.29 -0.85 -12.36
C ASP A 65 -4.46 -1.64 -11.35
N ILE A 66 -4.52 -1.25 -10.06
CA ILE A 66 -3.81 -1.96 -8.98
C ILE A 66 -4.27 -3.43 -8.87
N LYS A 67 -5.56 -3.70 -9.04
CA LYS A 67 -6.10 -5.07 -9.03
C LYS A 67 -5.59 -5.88 -10.24
N SER A 68 -5.53 -5.25 -11.40
CA SER A 68 -5.10 -5.87 -12.66
C SER A 68 -3.60 -6.15 -12.69
N ALA A 69 -2.81 -5.32 -12.01
CA ALA A 69 -1.37 -5.43 -11.90
C ALA A 69 -0.87 -6.68 -11.13
N ARG A 70 -1.78 -7.51 -10.59
CA ARG A 70 -1.47 -8.82 -9.99
C ARG A 70 -0.66 -9.76 -10.91
N ASN A 71 -0.68 -9.53 -12.22
CA ASN A 71 0.03 -10.35 -13.21
C ASN A 71 1.31 -9.71 -13.77
N GLY A 72 1.73 -8.51 -13.34
CA GLY A 72 2.84 -7.82 -14.00
C GLY A 72 3.49 -6.64 -13.28
N LEU A 73 3.15 -6.37 -12.01
CA LEU A 73 4.09 -5.68 -11.12
C LEU A 73 5.29 -6.58 -10.88
#